data_AF-A0A3B9UDA9-F1
#
_entry.id   AF-A0A3B9UDA9-F1
#
_cell.length_a   1.000
_cell.length_b   1.000
_cell.length_c   1.000
_cell.angle_alpha   90.00
_cell.angle_beta   90.00
_cell.angle_gamma   90.00
#
_symmetry.space_group_name_H-M   'P 1'
#
loop_
_entity.id
_entity.type
_entity.pdbx_description
1 polymer ?
#
loop_
_entity_poly.entity_id
_entity_poly.type
_entity_poly.pdbx_seq_one_letter_code
_entity_poly.pdbx_strand_id
1 'polypeptide(L)'
;MSGTMTLIVLVLAVLTALQLIRIFELSSKARKRAEYEISDKDNNNQGWLMLIFGIGLMLAFFWMLANWGKLMLPKSASEHGNDIDNLFKISMYVIIAMFLVVQPILFYFAWKYRGASNRKATYYEHNNRLEFVWTIVPAIILAVLIIYGMTTWSKTMNPNNEQQPMVIELYAQQFKWTARYAGADNKLGFANVRLIKDANVLGVDTLDALAADDKVATEIHLPVGRPVLFKFRSQDVIHSAYMPHFRA
;
A
#
# COMPACT_ATOMS: atom_id res chain seq x y z
N MET A 1 -25.53 -14.71 -8.86
CA MET A 1 -25.60 -16.13 -8.43
C MET A 1 -26.27 -16.17 -7.06
N SER A 2 -27.31 -16.98 -6.87
CA SER A 2 -28.00 -17.08 -5.57
C SER A 2 -27.09 -17.74 -4.53
N GLY A 3 -27.22 -17.37 -3.25
CA GLY A 3 -26.41 -17.94 -2.16
C GLY A 3 -26.51 -19.48 -2.05
N THR A 4 -27.64 -20.06 -2.49
CA THR A 4 -27.84 -21.51 -2.58
C THR A 4 -26.95 -22.18 -3.63
N MET A 5 -26.76 -21.54 -4.79
CA MET A 5 -25.86 -22.06 -5.84
C MET A 5 -24.40 -22.01 -5.39
N THR A 6 -24.00 -20.93 -4.71
CA THR A 6 -22.66 -20.82 -4.13
C THR A 6 -22.38 -21.90 -3.09
N LEU A 7 -23.36 -22.20 -2.22
CA LEU A 7 -23.25 -23.26 -1.20
C LEU A 7 -23.09 -24.65 -1.84
N ILE A 8 -23.89 -24.97 -2.86
CA ILE A 8 -23.81 -26.25 -3.58
C ILE A 8 -22.44 -26.41 -4.24
N VAL A 9 -21.92 -25.36 -4.89
CA VAL A 9 -20.59 -25.37 -5.51
C VAL A 9 -19.50 -25.61 -4.47
N LEU A 10 -19.57 -24.98 -3.30
CA LEU A 10 -18.60 -25.19 -2.22
C LEU A 10 -18.65 -26.62 -1.67
N VAL A 11 -19.84 -27.17 -1.45
CA VAL A 11 -20.00 -28.57 -0.99
C VAL A 11 -19.44 -29.54 -2.02
N LEU A 12 -19.75 -29.35 -3.30
CA LEU A 12 -19.21 -30.18 -4.38
C LEU A 12 -17.68 -30.06 -4.49
N ALA A 13 -17.12 -28.86 -4.31
CA ALA A 13 -15.67 -28.67 -4.30
C ALA A 13 -15.00 -29.42 -3.14
N VAL A 14 -15.58 -29.35 -1.93
CA VAL A 14 -15.10 -30.11 -0.76
C VAL A 14 -15.21 -31.62 -1.00
N LEU A 15 -16.35 -32.11 -1.51
CA LEU A 15 -16.53 -33.52 -1.83
C LEU A 15 -15.54 -34.01 -2.89
N THR A 16 -15.27 -33.19 -3.90
CA THR A 16 -14.29 -33.50 -4.95
C THR A 16 -12.88 -33.58 -4.35
N ALA A 17 -12.52 -32.65 -3.47
CA ALA A 17 -11.23 -32.69 -2.77
C ALA A 17 -11.08 -33.95 -1.90
N LEU A 18 -12.12 -34.32 -1.15
CA LEU A 18 -12.13 -35.53 -0.33
C LEU A 18 -12.02 -36.80 -1.18
N GLN A 19 -12.70 -36.86 -2.33
CA GLN A 19 -12.61 -37.98 -3.26
C GLN A 19 -11.21 -38.09 -3.87
N LEU A 20 -10.59 -36.98 -4.26
CA LEU A 20 -9.23 -36.96 -4.77
C LEU A 20 -8.25 -37.50 -3.72
N ILE A 21 -8.32 -37.04 -2.47
CA ILE A 21 -7.48 -37.56 -1.37
C ILE A 21 -7.64 -39.08 -1.24
N ARG A 22 -8.88 -39.57 -1.23
CA ARG A 22 -9.18 -41.01 -1.11
C ARG A 22 -8.64 -41.84 -2.28
N ILE A 23 -8.69 -41.30 -3.50
CA ILE A 23 -8.10 -41.92 -4.69
C ILE A 23 -6.58 -42.00 -4.57
N PHE A 24 -5.93 -40.94 -4.07
CA PHE A 24 -4.48 -40.94 -3.82
C PHE A 24 -4.08 -41.98 -2.78
N GLU A 25 -4.78 -42.07 -1.64
CA GLU A 25 -4.53 -43.07 -0.60
C GLU A 25 -4.64 -44.51 -1.16
N LEU A 26 -5.70 -44.79 -1.92
CA LEU A 26 -5.94 -46.11 -2.52
C LEU A 26 -4.89 -46.45 -3.58
N SER A 27 -4.52 -45.48 -4.42
CA SER A 27 -3.47 -45.65 -5.43
C SER A 27 -2.09 -45.85 -4.80
N SER A 28 -1.82 -45.21 -3.66
CA SER A 28 -0.58 -45.36 -2.89
C SER A 28 -0.47 -46.77 -2.30
N LYS A 29 -1.54 -47.23 -1.62
CA LYS A 29 -1.64 -48.61 -1.09
C LYS A 29 -1.46 -49.67 -2.19
N ALA A 30 -2.03 -49.45 -3.37
CA ALA A 30 -1.89 -50.36 -4.51
C ALA A 30 -0.45 -50.44 -5.05
N ARG A 31 0.36 -49.39 -4.91
CA ARG A 31 1.76 -49.35 -5.40
C ARG A 31 2.80 -49.93 -4.44
N LYS A 32 2.41 -50.36 -3.23
CA LYS A 32 3.33 -50.83 -2.17
C LYS A 32 4.48 -49.85 -1.87
N ARG A 33 4.30 -48.55 -2.13
CA ARG A 33 5.23 -47.50 -1.69
C ARG A 33 4.69 -46.91 -0.39
N ALA A 34 5.58 -46.57 0.54
CA ALA A 34 5.18 -45.73 1.66
C ALA A 34 4.71 -44.38 1.09
N GLU A 35 3.60 -43.84 1.61
CA GLU A 35 2.98 -42.59 1.13
C GLU A 35 3.94 -41.38 1.15
N TYR A 36 5.03 -41.49 1.91
CA TYR A 36 6.07 -40.47 2.11
C TYR A 36 7.32 -40.67 1.25
N GLU A 37 7.42 -41.73 0.43
CA GLU A 37 8.58 -41.94 -0.44
C GLU A 37 8.49 -41.10 -1.71
N ILE A 38 9.14 -39.93 -1.67
CA ILE A 38 9.23 -39.01 -2.81
C ILE A 38 10.19 -39.60 -3.86
N SER A 39 9.67 -39.83 -5.07
CA SER A 39 10.49 -40.33 -6.18
C SER A 39 11.29 -39.21 -6.85
N ASP A 40 12.45 -39.54 -7.43
CA ASP A 40 13.18 -38.62 -8.33
C ASP A 40 12.31 -38.09 -9.48
N LYS A 41 11.35 -38.89 -9.95
CA LYS A 41 10.37 -38.45 -10.96
C LYS A 41 9.47 -37.34 -10.41
N ASP A 42 9.04 -37.46 -9.16
CA ASP A 42 8.18 -36.47 -8.49
C ASP A 42 8.96 -35.18 -8.26
N ASN A 43 10.20 -35.27 -7.75
CA ASN A 43 11.10 -34.14 -7.62
C ASN A 43 11.36 -33.44 -8.95
N ASN A 44 11.58 -34.20 -10.03
CA ASN A 44 11.79 -33.65 -11.36
C ASN A 44 10.55 -32.91 -11.89
N ASN A 45 9.37 -33.51 -11.73
CA ASN A 45 8.12 -32.88 -12.12
C ASN A 45 7.88 -31.59 -11.33
N GLN A 46 8.02 -31.63 -10.02
CA GLN A 46 7.84 -30.45 -9.17
C GLN A 46 8.86 -29.35 -9.48
N GLY A 47 10.12 -29.71 -9.74
CA GLY A 47 11.14 -28.73 -10.16
C GLY A 47 10.74 -27.99 -11.44
N TRP A 48 10.25 -28.70 -12.46
CA TRP A 48 9.78 -28.07 -13.70
C TRP A 48 8.50 -27.25 -13.50
N LEU A 49 7.55 -27.74 -12.70
CA LEU A 49 6.35 -26.98 -12.35
C LEU A 49 6.69 -25.68 -11.63
N MET A 50 7.66 -25.70 -10.70
CA MET A 50 8.14 -24.49 -10.02
C MET A 50 8.77 -23.49 -10.99
N LEU A 51 9.52 -23.97 -11.99
CA LEU A 51 10.11 -23.09 -13.01
C LEU A 51 9.03 -22.46 -13.90
N ILE A 52 8.07 -23.26 -14.37
CA ILE A 52 6.93 -22.79 -15.19
C ILE A 52 6.10 -21.78 -14.40
N PHE A 53 5.82 -22.08 -13.13
CA PHE A 53 5.12 -21.17 -12.23
C PHE A 53 5.89 -19.86 -12.06
N GLY A 54 7.20 -19.91 -11.84
CA GLY A 54 8.05 -18.71 -11.75
C GLY A 54 8.00 -17.86 -13.02
N ILE A 55 8.07 -18.48 -14.20
CA ILE A 55 7.91 -17.78 -15.49
C ILE A 55 6.51 -17.16 -15.60
N GLY A 56 5.47 -17.92 -15.27
CA GLY A 56 4.10 -17.43 -15.26
C GLY A 56 3.89 -16.25 -14.31
N LEU A 57 4.52 -16.29 -13.13
CA LEU A 57 4.50 -15.20 -12.15
C LEU A 57 5.15 -13.93 -12.72
N MET A 58 6.30 -14.06 -13.40
CA MET A 58 6.96 -12.91 -14.04
C MET A 58 6.11 -12.33 -15.16
N LEU A 59 5.53 -13.17 -16.01
CA LEU A 59 4.62 -12.72 -17.08
C LEU A 59 3.38 -12.02 -16.51
N ALA A 60 2.78 -12.59 -15.47
CA ALA A 60 1.64 -12.00 -14.77
C ALA A 60 2.00 -10.64 -14.15
N PHE A 61 3.20 -10.50 -13.58
CA PHE A 61 3.69 -9.23 -13.06
C PHE A 61 3.80 -8.16 -14.16
N PHE A 62 4.43 -8.46 -15.30
CA PHE A 62 4.52 -7.51 -16.42
C PHE A 62 3.16 -7.19 -17.02
N TRP A 63 2.27 -8.19 -17.12
CA TRP A 63 0.89 -7.98 -17.55
C TRP A 63 0.14 -7.06 -16.59
N MET A 64 0.29 -7.25 -15.27
CA MET A 64 -0.30 -6.37 -14.26
C MET A 64 0.19 -4.93 -14.42
N LEU A 65 1.49 -4.72 -14.57
CA LEU A 65 2.05 -3.38 -14.78
C LEU A 65 1.51 -2.71 -16.05
N ALA A 66 1.45 -3.43 -17.17
CA ALA A 66 0.97 -2.89 -18.44
C ALA A 66 -0.51 -2.48 -18.40
N ASN A 67 -1.36 -3.27 -17.72
CA ASN A 67 -2.80 -3.02 -17.69
C ASN A 67 -3.23 -2.03 -16.59
N TRP A 68 -2.58 -2.13 -15.42
CA TRP A 68 -3.03 -1.46 -14.20
C TRP A 68 -2.07 -0.37 -13.70
N GLY A 69 -0.85 -0.26 -14.27
CA GLY A 69 0.14 0.73 -13.83
C GLY A 69 -0.35 2.18 -13.91
N LYS A 70 -1.24 2.50 -14.87
CA LYS A 70 -1.86 3.82 -15.02
C LYS A 70 -2.80 4.22 -13.87
N LEU A 71 -3.20 3.27 -13.01
CA LEU A 71 -4.14 3.50 -11.91
C LEU A 71 -3.45 3.75 -10.56
N MET A 72 -2.11 3.75 -10.51
CA MET A 72 -1.38 3.83 -9.24
C MET A 72 -1.66 5.11 -8.44
N LEU A 73 -1.38 6.28 -9.03
CA LEU A 73 -1.62 7.57 -8.38
C LEU A 73 -2.16 8.57 -9.40
N PRO A 74 -3.17 9.37 -9.05
CA PRO A 74 -3.64 10.41 -9.94
C PRO A 74 -2.59 11.51 -10.06
N LYS A 75 -2.63 12.27 -11.15
CA LYS A 75 -1.71 13.38 -11.39
C LYS A 75 -1.67 14.34 -10.18
N SER A 76 -0.48 14.64 -9.70
CA SER A 76 -0.28 15.60 -8.61
C SER A 76 -0.74 17.01 -9.01
N ALA A 77 -1.37 17.69 -8.07
CA ALA A 77 -1.84 19.07 -8.16
C ALA A 77 -1.29 19.95 -7.01
N SER A 78 -0.27 19.48 -6.29
CA SER A 78 0.45 20.23 -5.25
C SER A 78 1.96 20.15 -5.50
N GLU A 79 2.71 21.12 -4.99
CA GLU A 79 4.18 21.07 -5.06
C GLU A 79 4.71 19.85 -4.29
N HIS A 80 4.26 19.66 -3.05
CA HIS A 80 4.65 18.53 -2.20
C HIS A 80 4.32 17.17 -2.83
N GLY A 81 3.23 17.08 -3.58
CA GLY A 81 2.83 15.83 -4.19
C GLY A 81 3.81 15.32 -5.25
N ASN A 82 4.56 16.20 -5.93
CA ASN A 82 5.61 15.78 -6.86
C ASN A 82 6.80 15.14 -6.13
N ASP A 83 7.21 15.71 -4.99
CA ASP A 83 8.31 15.18 -4.19
C ASP A 83 7.93 13.81 -3.59
N ILE A 84 6.70 13.69 -3.06
CA ILE A 84 6.16 12.43 -2.55
C ILE A 84 6.05 11.37 -3.67
N ASP A 85 5.59 11.75 -4.85
CA ASP A 85 5.50 10.84 -6.00
C ASP A 85 6.87 10.32 -6.44
N ASN A 86 7.90 11.17 -6.40
CA ASN A 86 9.26 10.77 -6.72
C ASN A 86 9.83 9.81 -5.67
N LEU A 87 9.62 10.09 -4.38
CA LEU A 87 9.95 9.17 -3.29
C LEU A 87 9.28 7.82 -3.45
N PHE A 88 7.98 7.81 -3.75
CA PHE A 88 7.23 6.59 -4.03
C PHE A 88 7.80 5.83 -5.23
N LYS A 89 8.05 6.51 -6.36
CA LYS A 89 8.60 5.88 -7.58
C LYS A 89 9.98 5.26 -7.34
N ILE A 90 10.89 6.00 -6.71
CA ILE A 90 12.24 5.50 -6.39
C ILE A 90 12.15 4.27 -5.49
N SER A 91 11.34 4.35 -4.42
CA SER A 91 11.15 3.22 -3.50
C SER A 91 10.56 2.00 -4.22
N MET A 92 9.55 2.22 -5.06
CA MET A 92 8.91 1.17 -5.86
C MET A 92 9.91 0.53 -6.84
N TYR A 93 10.74 1.32 -7.53
CA TYR A 93 11.75 0.79 -8.44
C TYR A 93 12.82 -0.04 -7.73
N VAL A 94 13.26 0.36 -6.54
CA VAL A 94 14.19 -0.44 -5.73
C VAL A 94 13.55 -1.78 -5.37
N ILE A 95 12.30 -1.78 -4.91
CA ILE A 95 11.57 -3.01 -4.55
C ILE A 95 11.37 -3.90 -5.78
N ILE A 96 10.94 -3.34 -6.91
CA ILE A 96 10.74 -4.07 -8.17
C ILE A 96 12.06 -4.66 -8.67
N ALA A 97 13.15 -3.90 -8.63
CA ALA A 97 14.46 -4.40 -9.04
C ALA A 97 14.87 -5.62 -8.19
N MET A 98 14.71 -5.54 -6.87
CA MET A 98 14.99 -6.67 -5.98
C MET A 98 14.07 -7.85 -6.23
N PHE A 99 12.78 -7.63 -6.44
CA PHE A 99 11.82 -8.67 -6.82
C PHE A 99 12.25 -9.39 -8.12
N LEU A 100 12.62 -8.64 -9.15
CA LEU A 100 13.05 -9.18 -10.44
C LEU A 100 14.39 -9.92 -10.36
N VAL A 101 15.20 -9.69 -9.33
CA VAL A 101 16.44 -10.44 -9.09
C VAL A 101 16.17 -11.68 -8.25
N VAL A 102 15.51 -11.53 -7.10
CA VAL A 102 15.35 -12.60 -6.11
C VAL A 102 14.38 -13.67 -6.60
N GLN A 103 13.27 -13.29 -7.25
CA GLN A 103 12.27 -14.27 -7.66
C GLN A 103 12.82 -15.25 -8.71
N PRO A 104 13.44 -14.82 -9.83
CA PRO A 104 14.02 -15.77 -10.77
C PRO A 104 15.10 -16.65 -10.17
N ILE A 105 15.96 -16.10 -9.29
CA ILE A 105 16.99 -16.89 -8.60
C ILE A 105 16.35 -17.99 -7.74
N LEU A 106 15.30 -17.66 -6.98
CA LEU A 106 14.61 -18.62 -6.13
C LEU A 106 14.01 -19.76 -6.94
N PHE A 107 13.25 -19.46 -8.01
CA PHE A 107 12.66 -20.51 -8.86
C PHE A 107 13.71 -21.30 -9.63
N TYR A 108 14.78 -20.64 -10.08
CA TYR A 108 15.93 -21.31 -10.70
C TYR A 108 16.60 -22.28 -9.72
N PHE A 109 16.78 -21.91 -8.45
CA PHE A 109 17.36 -22.79 -7.45
C PHE A 109 16.44 -23.95 -7.10
N ALA A 110 15.14 -23.71 -6.93
CA ALA A 110 14.16 -24.76 -6.72
C ALA A 110 14.17 -25.79 -7.86
N TRP A 111 14.29 -25.34 -9.11
CA TRP A 111 14.40 -26.22 -10.27
C TRP A 111 15.77 -26.92 -10.36
N LYS A 112 16.88 -26.17 -10.28
CA LYS A 112 18.24 -26.70 -10.48
C LYS A 112 18.67 -27.66 -9.38
N TYR A 113 18.38 -27.32 -8.13
CA TYR A 113 18.80 -28.04 -6.93
C TYR A 113 17.68 -28.92 -6.34
N ARG A 114 16.64 -29.22 -7.13
CA ARG A 114 15.63 -30.24 -6.79
C ARG A 114 16.28 -31.56 -6.37
N GLY A 115 15.62 -32.28 -5.46
CA GLY A 115 16.12 -33.54 -4.93
C GLY A 115 16.36 -34.59 -6.01
N ALA A 116 17.50 -35.27 -5.94
CA ALA A 116 17.82 -36.40 -6.81
C ALA A 116 18.64 -37.43 -6.03
N SER A 117 18.27 -38.70 -6.09
CA SER A 117 18.92 -39.80 -5.37
C SER A 117 20.42 -39.92 -5.65
N ASN A 118 20.86 -39.53 -6.86
CA ASN A 118 22.25 -39.58 -7.29
C ASN A 118 23.06 -38.31 -6.94
N ARG A 119 22.45 -37.30 -6.31
CA ARG A 119 23.08 -36.02 -6.01
C ARG A 119 23.11 -35.77 -4.51
N LYS A 120 24.32 -35.72 -3.96
CA LYS A 120 24.53 -35.28 -2.58
C LYS A 120 24.57 -33.76 -2.53
N ALA A 121 23.86 -33.17 -1.55
CA ALA A 121 23.93 -31.74 -1.31
C ALA A 121 25.35 -31.36 -0.87
N THR A 122 25.90 -30.31 -1.48
CA THR A 122 27.17 -29.74 -1.01
C THR A 122 26.89 -29.00 0.29
N TYR A 123 27.58 -29.38 1.35
CA TYR A 123 27.53 -28.66 2.61
C TYR A 123 28.47 -27.46 2.54
N TYR A 124 27.93 -26.28 2.81
CA TYR A 124 28.65 -25.02 2.77
C TYR A 124 28.07 -24.12 3.87
N GLU A 125 28.81 -23.93 4.96
CA GLU A 125 28.25 -23.37 6.19
C GLU A 125 28.26 -21.83 6.24
N HIS A 126 29.27 -21.18 5.66
CA HIS A 126 29.38 -19.72 5.66
C HIS A 126 30.20 -19.20 4.49
N ASN A 127 29.95 -17.94 4.13
CA ASN A 127 30.79 -17.16 3.24
C ASN A 127 30.83 -15.71 3.71
N ASN A 128 31.86 -15.39 4.48
CA ASN A 128 31.99 -14.07 5.08
C ASN A 128 31.97 -12.94 4.03
N ARG A 129 32.46 -13.18 2.80
CA ARG A 129 32.41 -12.17 1.74
C ARG A 129 30.98 -11.97 1.23
N LEU A 130 30.24 -13.05 0.99
CA LEU A 130 28.86 -12.97 0.54
C LEU A 130 27.95 -12.37 1.63
N GLU A 131 28.17 -12.79 2.87
CA GLU A 131 27.49 -12.27 4.06
C GLU A 131 27.70 -10.78 4.25
N PHE A 132 28.94 -10.33 4.09
CA PHE A 132 29.27 -8.91 4.12
C PHE A 132 28.52 -8.15 3.02
N VAL A 133 28.54 -8.64 1.78
CA VAL A 133 27.88 -7.98 0.64
C VAL A 133 26.37 -7.88 0.85
N TRP A 134 25.69 -8.97 1.19
CA TRP A 134 24.23 -8.95 1.36
C TRP A 134 23.76 -8.24 2.63
N THR A 135 24.67 -7.89 3.54
CA THR A 135 24.33 -7.12 4.74
C THR A 135 24.54 -5.63 4.50
N ILE A 136 25.70 -5.27 3.94
CA ILE A 136 26.08 -3.87 3.72
C ILE A 136 25.28 -3.24 2.59
N VAL A 137 25.05 -3.95 1.48
CA VAL A 137 24.33 -3.38 0.34
C VAL A 137 22.90 -2.98 0.72
N PRO A 138 22.06 -3.84 1.34
CA PRO A 138 20.74 -3.43 1.80
C PRO A 138 20.78 -2.34 2.87
N ALA A 139 21.76 -2.38 3.79
CA ALA A 139 21.90 -1.35 4.82
C ALA A 139 22.15 0.04 4.20
N ILE A 140 23.03 0.14 3.20
CA ILE A 140 23.31 1.39 2.49
C ILE A 140 22.07 1.88 1.72
N ILE A 141 21.41 0.98 0.97
CA ILE A 141 20.20 1.33 0.20
C ILE A 141 19.11 1.87 1.15
N LEU A 142 18.88 1.18 2.27
CA LEU A 142 17.90 1.59 3.25
C LEU A 142 18.27 2.93 3.90
N ALA A 143 19.55 3.13 4.27
CA ALA A 143 20.00 4.40 4.83
C ALA A 143 19.74 5.57 3.88
N VAL A 144 20.06 5.42 2.59
CA VAL A 144 19.79 6.44 1.56
C VAL A 144 18.28 6.72 1.44
N LEU A 145 17.44 5.68 1.40
CA LEU A 145 15.99 5.83 1.33
C LEU A 145 15.41 6.51 2.58
N ILE A 146 15.91 6.19 3.77
CA ILE A 146 15.48 6.83 5.03
C ILE A 146 15.85 8.31 5.01
N ILE A 147 17.08 8.66 4.64
CA ILE A 147 17.53 10.05 4.57
C ILE A 147 16.65 10.82 3.57
N TYR A 148 16.42 10.27 2.38
CA TYR A 148 15.59 10.90 1.36
C TYR A 148 14.11 11.02 1.78
N GLY A 149 13.58 10.01 2.47
CA GLY A 149 12.23 10.04 3.03
C GLY A 149 12.09 11.10 4.12
N MET A 150 13.08 11.20 5.01
CA MET A 150 13.08 12.18 6.11
C MET A 150 13.18 13.62 5.60
N THR A 151 14.00 13.89 4.57
CA THR A 151 14.08 15.22 3.97
C THR A 151 12.79 15.60 3.26
N THR A 152 12.18 14.68 2.52
CA THR A 152 10.88 14.87 1.85
C THR A 152 9.77 15.14 2.87
N TRP A 153 9.74 14.38 3.97
CA TRP A 153 8.80 14.58 5.07
C TRP A 153 9.00 15.94 5.73
N SER A 154 10.25 16.31 6.05
CA SER A 154 10.56 17.60 6.69
C SER A 154 10.13 18.79 5.83
N LYS A 155 10.42 18.76 4.51
CA LYS A 155 9.99 19.80 3.56
C LYS A 155 8.47 19.93 3.48
N THR A 156 7.75 18.81 3.61
CA THR A 156 6.28 18.78 3.52
C THR A 156 5.64 19.25 4.84
N MET A 157 6.19 18.86 5.98
CA MET A 157 5.64 19.18 7.29
C MET A 157 6.05 20.58 7.80
N ASN A 158 7.15 21.12 7.28
CA ASN A 158 7.66 22.45 7.60
C ASN A 158 7.78 23.30 6.31
N PRO A 159 6.65 23.67 5.67
CA PRO A 159 6.68 24.49 4.47
C PRO A 159 7.26 25.88 4.76
N ASN A 160 7.95 26.47 3.77
CA ASN A 160 8.50 27.82 3.90
C ASN A 160 7.37 28.85 4.12
N ASN A 161 7.58 29.78 5.06
CA ASN A 161 6.63 30.86 5.40
C ASN A 161 6.74 32.07 4.46
N GLU A 162 7.18 31.90 3.23
CA GLU A 162 7.39 33.00 2.26
C GLU A 162 6.09 33.68 1.86
N GLN A 163 4.98 32.93 1.83
CA GLN A 163 3.65 33.44 1.54
C GLN A 163 2.71 33.09 2.68
N GLN A 164 1.88 34.05 3.08
CA GLN A 164 0.85 33.81 4.09
C GLN A 164 -0.23 32.88 3.52
N PRO A 165 -0.42 31.68 4.09
CA PRO A 165 -1.40 30.73 3.58
C PRO A 165 -2.82 31.22 3.81
N MET A 166 -3.75 30.90 2.90
CA MET A 166 -5.17 31.04 3.15
C MET A 166 -5.60 30.01 4.21
N VAL A 167 -6.22 30.47 5.30
CA VAL A 167 -6.66 29.59 6.39
C VAL A 167 -8.10 29.13 6.14
N ILE A 168 -8.29 27.81 6.12
CA ILE A 168 -9.59 27.17 5.97
C ILE A 168 -9.75 26.12 7.07
N GLU A 169 -10.82 26.18 7.85
CA GLU A 169 -11.22 25.09 8.72
C GLU A 169 -12.06 24.06 7.95
N LEU A 170 -11.70 22.79 8.08
CA LEU A 170 -12.54 21.66 7.65
C LEU A 170 -13.12 20.99 8.88
N TYR A 171 -14.44 21.17 9.02
CA TYR A 171 -15.21 20.65 10.13
C TYR A 171 -15.89 19.33 9.76
N ALA A 172 -15.53 18.28 10.50
CA ALA A 172 -16.00 16.91 10.28
C ALA A 172 -17.16 16.54 11.20
N GLN A 173 -18.17 15.87 10.63
CA GLN A 173 -19.37 15.40 11.32
C GLN A 173 -19.79 14.04 10.73
N GLN A 174 -20.51 13.21 11.47
CA GLN A 174 -21.15 12.01 10.93
C GLN A 174 -22.42 12.36 10.12
N PHE A 175 -22.48 12.24 8.80
CA PHE A 175 -21.43 11.94 7.81
C PHE A 175 -21.38 13.06 6.76
N LYS A 176 -20.83 14.22 7.14
CA LYS A 176 -20.69 15.39 6.27
C LYS A 176 -19.46 16.23 6.66
N TRP A 177 -19.00 17.03 5.71
CA TRP A 177 -17.95 18.02 5.90
C TRP A 177 -18.51 19.42 5.67
N THR A 178 -18.05 20.38 6.47
CA THR A 178 -18.37 21.80 6.28
C THR A 178 -17.07 22.59 6.31
N ALA A 179 -16.87 23.49 5.35
CA ALA A 179 -15.70 24.36 5.30
C ALA A 179 -16.01 25.73 5.89
N ARG A 180 -15.02 26.34 6.55
CA ARG A 180 -15.08 27.72 7.05
C ARG A 180 -13.80 28.46 6.66
N TYR A 181 -13.95 29.52 5.87
CA TYR A 181 -12.86 30.39 5.43
C TYR A 181 -12.66 31.51 6.44
N ALA A 182 -11.41 31.79 6.78
CA ALA A 182 -10.98 32.80 7.76
C ALA A 182 -11.10 34.26 7.28
N GLY A 183 -12.03 34.55 6.35
CA GLY A 183 -12.29 35.91 5.90
C GLY A 183 -11.12 36.66 5.28
N ALA A 184 -11.16 37.99 5.39
CA ALA A 184 -10.16 38.93 4.90
C ALA A 184 -9.02 39.14 5.91
N ASP A 185 -9.29 38.98 7.21
CA ASP A 185 -8.28 39.08 8.26
C ASP A 185 -7.39 37.82 8.37
N ASN A 186 -7.80 36.73 7.68
CA ASN A 186 -7.14 35.44 7.60
C ASN A 186 -6.97 34.77 8.98
N LYS A 187 -7.88 35.05 9.91
CA LYS A 187 -7.97 34.44 11.24
C LYS A 187 -9.36 33.84 11.43
N LEU A 188 -9.40 32.63 11.98
CA LEU A 188 -10.67 31.99 12.31
C LEU A 188 -11.12 32.48 13.68
N GLY A 189 -12.40 32.84 13.80
CA GLY A 189 -13.03 33.07 15.08
C GLY A 189 -13.01 31.83 15.98
N PHE A 190 -13.03 32.06 17.29
CA PHE A 190 -13.08 31.00 18.29
C PHE A 190 -14.27 30.07 18.03
N ALA A 191 -14.02 28.76 18.13
CA ALA A 191 -15.06 27.76 17.97
C ALA A 191 -14.90 26.63 18.98
N ASN A 192 -16.01 26.15 19.52
CA ASN A 192 -16.05 25.04 20.44
C ASN A 192 -17.31 24.19 20.22
N VAL A 193 -17.18 22.88 20.32
CA VAL A 193 -18.31 21.95 20.16
C VAL A 193 -19.47 22.22 21.14
N ARG A 194 -19.18 22.83 22.30
CA ARG A 194 -20.19 23.22 23.31
C ARG A 194 -21.04 24.42 22.90
N LEU A 195 -20.61 25.18 21.89
CA LEU A 195 -21.34 26.34 21.37
C LEU A 195 -22.33 25.97 20.26
N ILE A 196 -22.39 24.68 19.88
CA ILE A 196 -23.31 24.19 18.86
C ILE A 196 -24.74 24.24 19.41
N LYS A 197 -25.55 25.16 18.87
CA LYS A 197 -26.97 25.32 19.16
C LYS A 197 -27.69 25.88 17.93
N ASP A 198 -28.91 25.41 17.70
CA ASP A 198 -29.80 25.88 16.63
C ASP A 198 -29.11 25.94 15.26
N ALA A 199 -28.93 27.14 14.69
CA ALA A 199 -28.29 27.35 13.39
C ALA A 199 -26.75 27.28 13.43
N ASN A 200 -26.11 27.33 14.61
CA ASN A 200 -24.66 27.34 14.76
C ASN A 200 -24.07 25.92 14.70
N VAL A 201 -24.10 25.31 13.51
CA VAL A 201 -23.64 23.93 13.28
C VAL A 201 -22.13 23.74 13.45
N LEU A 202 -21.35 24.82 13.41
CA LEU A 202 -19.89 24.79 13.55
C LEU A 202 -19.43 25.08 15.00
N GLY A 203 -20.31 25.59 15.85
CA GLY A 203 -19.98 26.01 17.21
C GLY A 203 -19.05 27.23 17.24
N VAL A 204 -19.20 28.16 16.30
CA VAL A 204 -18.43 29.42 16.25
C VAL A 204 -19.01 30.40 17.26
N ASP A 205 -18.15 31.08 18.03
CA ASP A 205 -18.58 32.14 18.92
C ASP A 205 -18.88 33.41 18.12
N THR A 206 -20.16 33.77 17.98
CA THR A 206 -20.59 34.95 17.22
C THR A 206 -20.25 36.26 17.91
N LEU A 207 -19.86 36.24 19.18
CA LEU A 207 -19.40 37.43 19.90
C LEU A 207 -17.91 37.69 19.70
N ASP A 208 -17.16 36.74 19.12
CA ASP A 208 -15.77 36.95 18.73
C ASP A 208 -15.72 37.83 17.47
N ALA A 209 -14.99 38.95 17.57
CA ALA A 209 -14.81 39.87 16.45
C ALA A 209 -14.12 39.20 15.25
N LEU A 210 -13.28 38.19 15.49
CA LEU A 210 -12.61 37.42 14.44
C LEU A 210 -13.56 36.46 13.69
N ALA A 211 -14.77 36.21 14.22
CA ALA A 211 -15.77 35.40 13.53
C ALA A 211 -16.61 36.22 12.53
N ALA A 212 -16.49 37.55 12.52
CA ALA A 212 -17.41 38.43 11.81
C ALA A 212 -17.34 38.30 10.29
N ASP A 213 -16.19 37.93 9.74
CA ASP A 213 -15.96 37.74 8.30
C ASP A 213 -15.69 36.27 7.91
N ASP A 214 -15.85 35.33 8.86
CA ASP A 214 -15.79 33.89 8.60
C ASP A 214 -16.89 33.49 7.60
N LYS A 215 -16.51 32.77 6.55
CA LYS A 215 -17.47 32.32 5.51
C LYS A 215 -17.62 30.81 5.52
N VAL A 216 -18.84 30.35 5.75
CA VAL A 216 -19.19 28.93 5.71
C VAL A 216 -19.51 28.52 4.28
N ALA A 217 -18.97 27.38 3.85
CA ALA A 217 -19.21 26.80 2.53
C ALA A 217 -19.33 25.28 2.60
N THR A 218 -20.12 24.71 1.68
CA THR A 218 -20.22 23.27 1.47
C THR A 218 -19.25 22.77 0.39
N GLU A 219 -18.80 23.67 -0.49
CA GLU A 219 -17.82 23.40 -1.53
C GLU A 219 -16.58 24.26 -1.30
N ILE A 220 -15.42 23.65 -1.53
CA ILE A 220 -14.12 24.31 -1.32
C ILE A 220 -13.58 24.76 -2.67
N HIS A 221 -13.41 26.07 -2.83
CA HIS A 221 -12.66 26.66 -3.95
C HIS A 221 -11.31 27.16 -3.47
N LEU A 222 -10.26 26.79 -4.19
CA LEU A 222 -8.88 27.13 -3.86
C LEU A 222 -8.26 27.98 -4.98
N PRO A 223 -7.60 29.10 -4.66
CA PRO A 223 -6.84 29.86 -5.64
C PRO A 223 -5.58 29.08 -6.06
N VAL A 224 -5.35 29.01 -7.38
CA VAL A 224 -4.17 28.34 -7.93
C VAL A 224 -2.89 29.08 -7.53
N GLY A 225 -1.87 28.34 -7.12
CA GLY A 225 -0.53 28.88 -6.82
C GLY A 225 -0.41 29.62 -5.49
N ARG A 226 -1.44 29.59 -4.64
CA ARG A 226 -1.41 30.16 -3.29
C ARG A 226 -1.39 29.04 -2.24
N PRO A 227 -0.52 29.12 -1.21
CA PRO A 227 -0.55 28.18 -0.10
C PRO A 227 -1.89 28.21 0.66
N VAL A 228 -2.34 27.04 1.10
CA VAL A 228 -3.58 26.86 1.87
C VAL A 228 -3.25 26.06 3.12
N LEU A 229 -3.70 26.54 4.27
CA LEU A 229 -3.60 25.84 5.55
C LEU A 229 -4.98 25.32 5.93
N PHE A 230 -5.16 24.01 5.82
CA PHE A 230 -6.34 23.33 6.36
C PHE A 230 -6.17 23.10 7.85
N LYS A 231 -7.13 23.57 8.64
CA LYS A 231 -7.26 23.24 10.07
C LYS A 231 -8.42 22.28 10.23
N PHE A 232 -8.13 21.08 10.72
CA PHE A 232 -9.15 20.06 10.91
C PHE A 232 -9.70 20.10 12.32
N ARG A 233 -11.04 20.03 12.42
CA ARG A 233 -11.74 19.86 13.69
C ARG A 233 -12.89 18.88 13.48
N SER A 234 -13.17 18.06 14.49
CA SER A 234 -14.29 17.13 14.48
C SER A 234 -15.29 17.44 15.58
N GLN A 235 -16.56 17.19 15.32
CA GLN A 235 -17.62 17.25 16.32
C GLN A 235 -17.68 15.99 17.19
N ASP A 236 -17.46 14.83 16.59
CA ASP A 236 -17.89 13.54 17.13
C ASP A 236 -16.72 12.54 17.23
N VAL A 237 -16.41 11.84 16.15
CA VAL A 237 -15.38 10.81 16.06
C VAL A 237 -14.19 11.29 15.21
N ILE A 238 -13.16 10.47 15.10
CA ILE A 238 -12.03 10.77 14.21
C ILE A 238 -12.49 10.60 12.76
N HIS A 239 -12.17 11.59 11.93
CA HIS A 239 -12.36 11.55 10.48
C HIS A 239 -11.04 11.84 9.77
N SER A 240 -10.95 11.48 8.50
CA SER A 240 -9.80 11.77 7.64
C SER A 240 -10.31 12.25 6.29
N ALA A 241 -10.02 13.50 5.95
CA ALA A 241 -10.22 14.00 4.60
C ALA A 241 -9.12 13.41 3.71
N TYR A 242 -9.48 12.98 2.51
CA TYR A 242 -8.53 12.46 1.53
C TYR A 242 -8.63 13.24 0.24
N MET A 243 -7.59 14.02 -0.07
CA MET A 243 -7.45 14.82 -1.28
C MET A 243 -6.29 14.24 -2.11
N PRO A 244 -6.51 13.14 -2.86
CA PRO A 244 -5.44 12.36 -3.47
C PRO A 244 -4.53 13.20 -4.36
N HIS A 245 -5.08 14.12 -5.15
CA HIS A 245 -4.29 14.99 -6.04
C HIS A 245 -3.29 15.88 -5.29
N PHE A 246 -3.55 16.23 -4.03
CA PHE A 246 -2.64 17.03 -3.22
C PHE A 246 -1.67 16.20 -2.37
N ARG A 247 -1.88 14.88 -2.30
CA ARG A 247 -1.20 13.98 -1.34
C ARG A 247 -1.42 14.44 0.12
N ALA A 248 -2.64 14.90 0.39
CA ALA A 248 -3.07 15.46 1.67
C ALA A 248 -4.44 14.92 2.08
#